data_AF-A0A235F5M9-F1
#
_entry.id   AF-A0A235F5M9-F1
#
_cell.length_a   1.000
_cell.length_b   1.000
_cell.length_c   1.000
_cell.angle_alpha   90.00
_cell.angle_beta   90.00
_cell.angle_gamma   90.00
#
_symmetry.space_group_name_H-M   'P 1'
#
loop_
_entity.id
_entity.type
_entity.pdbx_description
1 polymer ?
#
loop_
_entity_poly.entity_id
_entity_poly.type
_entity_poly.pdbx_seq_one_letter_code
_entity_poly.pdbx_strand_id
1 'polypeptide(L)'
;MDTLSSLYALLRKKQEHLIRLNNCQSELAECQSDFQRNQHLCTKPELSAMTWEGVLAKQFDNLRENGILSAYEEIQGSQFQTVFSAIDTKKSQLHEEIRSIQESISALQLAELQNSDNR
;
A
#
# COMPACT_ATOMS: atom_id res chain seq x y z
N MET A 1 -1.41 -14.05 -33.50
CA MET A 1 -1.48 -14.33 -32.05
C MET A 1 -2.96 -14.26 -31.69
N ASP A 2 -3.54 -15.38 -31.25
CA ASP A 2 -4.99 -15.45 -31.00
C ASP A 2 -5.41 -14.45 -29.92
N THR A 3 -6.38 -13.60 -30.26
CA THR A 3 -6.91 -12.52 -29.41
C THR A 3 -7.33 -13.04 -28.03
N LEU A 4 -7.92 -14.24 -27.98
CA LEU A 4 -8.33 -14.91 -26.75
C LEU A 4 -7.13 -15.27 -25.85
N SER A 5 -6.05 -15.80 -26.42
CA SER A 5 -4.82 -16.11 -25.70
C SER A 5 -4.18 -14.84 -25.10
N SER A 6 -4.19 -13.74 -25.85
CA SER A 6 -3.71 -12.44 -25.36
C SER A 6 -4.54 -11.93 -24.16
N LEU A 7 -5.87 -12.08 -24.21
CA LEU A 7 -6.75 -11.67 -23.10
C LEU A 7 -6.54 -12.51 -21.84
N TYR A 8 -6.34 -13.82 -21.97
CA TYR A 8 -6.01 -14.67 -20.82
C TYR A 8 -4.65 -14.32 -20.20
N ALA A 9 -3.64 -14.02 -21.03
CA ALA A 9 -2.35 -13.55 -20.54
C ALA A 9 -2.48 -12.21 -19.79
N LEU A 10 -3.28 -11.28 -20.32
CA LEU A 10 -3.56 -10.01 -19.67
C LEU A 10 -4.30 -10.20 -18.34
N LEU A 11 -5.33 -11.06 -18.31
CA LEU A 11 -6.08 -11.40 -17.10
C LEU A 11 -5.15 -11.92 -16.00
N ARG A 12 -4.30 -12.89 -16.32
CA ARG A 12 -3.32 -13.46 -15.39
C ARG A 12 -2.38 -12.39 -14.84
N LYS A 13 -1.89 -11.50 -15.70
CA LYS A 13 -1.02 -10.38 -15.29
C LYS A 13 -1.71 -9.44 -14.32
N LYS A 14 -2.98 -9.09 -14.56
CA LYS A 14 -3.75 -8.21 -13.66
C LYS A 14 -4.02 -8.88 -12.30
N GLN A 15 -4.33 -10.17 -12.29
CA GLN A 15 -4.48 -10.94 -11.05
C GLN A 15 -3.17 -11.01 -10.25
N GLU A 16 -2.04 -11.19 -10.92
CA GLU A 16 -0.71 -11.17 -10.28
C GLU A 16 -0.40 -9.79 -9.66
N HIS A 17 -0.69 -8.70 -10.38
CA HIS A 17 -0.54 -7.36 -9.82
C HIS A 17 -1.37 -7.16 -8.55
N LEU A 18 -2.58 -7.71 -8.51
CA LEU A 18 -3.47 -7.64 -7.35
C LEU A 18 -2.90 -8.42 -6.15
N ILE A 19 -2.37 -9.62 -6.39
CA ILE A 19 -1.66 -10.41 -5.36
C ILE A 19 -0.47 -9.61 -4.81
N ARG A 20 0.35 -9.02 -5.69
CA ARG A 20 1.50 -8.21 -5.27
C ARG A 20 1.09 -7.00 -4.43
N LEU A 21 0.00 -6.31 -4.77
CA LEU A 21 -0.53 -5.20 -3.98
C LEU A 21 -1.07 -5.65 -2.61
N ASN A 22 -1.69 -6.84 -2.53
CA ASN A 22 -2.12 -7.40 -1.24
C ASN A 22 -0.92 -7.69 -0.33
N ASN A 23 0.13 -8.30 -0.87
CA ASN A 23 1.35 -8.58 -0.12
C ASN A 23 2.01 -7.28 0.36
N CYS A 24 2.17 -6.31 -0.54
CA CYS A 24 2.73 -5.00 -0.20
C CYS A 24 1.93 -4.26 0.88
N GLN A 25 0.59 -4.30 0.83
CA GLN A 25 -0.24 -3.73 1.89
C GLN A 25 0.00 -4.42 3.25
N SER A 26 0.17 -5.74 3.24
CA SER A 26 0.41 -6.51 4.47
C SER A 26 1.77 -6.17 5.08
N GLU A 27 2.82 -6.11 4.26
CA GLU A 27 4.17 -5.70 4.67
C GLU A 27 4.18 -4.26 5.23
N LEU A 28 3.44 -3.34 4.58
CA LEU A 28 3.30 -1.96 5.05
C LEU A 28 2.53 -1.87 6.37
N ALA A 29 1.51 -2.72 6.58
CA ALA A 29 0.77 -2.76 7.83
C ALA A 29 1.63 -3.25 9.00
N GLU A 30 2.51 -4.23 8.75
CA GLU A 30 3.52 -4.65 9.72
C GLU A 30 4.48 -3.51 10.05
N CYS A 31 4.98 -2.81 9.04
CA CYS A 31 5.83 -1.63 9.21
C CYS A 31 5.13 -0.54 10.04
N GLN A 32 3.86 -0.22 9.76
CA GLN A 32 3.09 0.75 10.55
C GLN A 32 2.96 0.30 12.01
N SER A 33 2.70 -0.98 12.25
CA SER A 33 2.64 -1.52 13.62
C SER A 33 3.97 -1.39 14.35
N ASP A 34 5.09 -1.57 13.66
CA ASP A 34 6.41 -1.40 14.24
C ASP A 34 6.72 0.06 14.54
N PHE A 35 6.27 1.00 13.70
CA PHE A 35 6.34 2.42 14.01
C PHE A 35 5.55 2.74 15.29
N GLN A 36 4.30 2.29 15.39
CA GLN A 36 3.48 2.48 16.59
C GLN A 36 4.14 1.90 17.85
N ARG A 37 4.75 0.71 17.75
CA ARG A 37 5.43 0.06 18.86
C ARG A 37 6.68 0.85 19.32
N ASN A 38 7.41 1.41 18.38
CA ASN A 38 8.72 2.03 18.61
C ASN A 38 8.66 3.55 18.82
N GLN A 39 7.49 4.19 18.71
CA GLN A 39 7.30 5.63 18.95
C GLN A 39 7.92 6.10 20.28
N HIS A 40 7.79 5.29 21.33
CA HIS A 40 8.33 5.59 22.65
C HIS A 40 9.88 5.68 22.71
N LEU A 41 10.60 5.18 21.69
CA LEU A 41 12.04 5.29 21.59
C LEU A 41 12.48 6.70 21.16
N CYS A 42 11.62 7.45 20.46
CA CYS A 42 11.90 8.83 20.05
C CYS A 42 12.05 9.78 21.24
N THR A 43 11.46 9.43 22.40
CA THR A 43 11.47 10.25 23.61
C THR A 43 12.35 9.67 24.73
N LYS A 44 13.08 8.57 24.47
CA LYS A 44 13.97 7.93 25.46
C LYS A 44 15.45 8.20 25.18
N PRO A 45 16.29 8.30 26.24
CA PRO A 45 15.92 8.37 27.66
C PRO A 45 15.30 9.74 28.04
N GLU A 46 14.51 9.79 29.10
CA GLU A 46 13.92 11.04 29.60
C GLU A 46 15.00 11.97 30.18
N LEU A 47 14.91 13.27 29.85
CA LEU A 47 15.75 14.30 30.46
C LEU A 47 15.13 14.73 31.79
N SER A 48 15.64 14.21 32.89
CA SER A 48 15.36 14.65 34.27
C SER A 48 16.46 15.58 34.81
N ALA A 49 16.19 16.22 35.96
CA ALA A 49 17.18 17.01 36.71
C ALA A 49 18.45 16.22 37.09
N MET A 50 18.42 14.88 37.10
CA MET A 50 19.61 14.03 37.28
C MET A 50 20.40 13.76 35.99
N THR A 51 19.89 14.16 34.83
CA THR A 51 20.36 13.69 33.51
C THR A 51 20.68 14.79 32.49
N TRP A 52 20.49 16.08 32.83
CA TRP A 52 21.11 17.30 32.25
C TRP A 52 20.10 18.47 32.25
N GLU A 53 20.46 19.58 32.89
CA GLU A 53 19.64 20.81 32.91
C GLU A 53 20.45 22.01 32.37
N GLY A 54 19.81 22.88 31.58
CA GLY A 54 20.43 24.07 31.00
C GLY A 54 19.84 24.47 29.64
N VAL A 55 20.33 25.58 29.05
CA VAL A 55 19.85 26.08 27.74
C VAL A 55 20.04 25.03 26.63
N LEU A 56 21.14 24.29 26.66
CA LEU A 56 21.43 23.20 25.71
C LEU A 56 20.48 22.01 25.89
N ALA A 57 20.08 21.67 27.12
CA ALA A 57 19.09 20.62 27.38
C ALA A 57 17.72 21.01 26.81
N LYS A 58 17.30 22.27 27.00
CA LYS A 58 16.04 22.80 26.41
C LYS A 58 16.05 22.80 24.88
N GLN A 59 17.18 23.13 24.26
CA GLN A 59 17.34 23.07 22.80
C GLN A 59 17.29 21.62 22.29
N PHE A 60 17.90 20.69 23.03
CA PHE A 60 17.85 19.26 22.71
C PHE A 60 16.43 18.69 22.82
N ASP A 61 15.69 19.00 23.90
CA ASP A 61 14.29 18.61 24.04
C ASP A 61 13.42 19.15 22.90
N ASN A 62 13.63 20.41 22.51
CA ASN A 62 12.91 21.01 21.40
C ASN A 62 13.16 20.28 20.06
N LEU A 63 14.42 19.92 19.77
CA LEU A 63 14.77 19.13 18.58
C LEU A 63 14.12 17.75 18.61
N ARG A 64 14.09 17.12 19.79
CA ARG A 64 13.53 15.78 19.99
C ARG A 64 12.01 15.76 19.82
N GLU A 65 11.30 16.68 20.45
CA GLU A 65 9.83 16.74 20.41
C GLU A 65 9.32 17.32 19.10
N ASN A 66 9.83 18.50 18.69
CA ASN A 66 9.29 19.21 17.52
C ASN A 66 9.95 18.81 16.20
N GLY A 67 11.08 18.09 16.25
CA GLY A 67 11.76 17.60 15.05
C GLY A 67 11.56 16.10 14.85
N ILE A 68 12.02 15.28 15.81
CA ILE A 68 12.05 13.83 15.65
C ILE A 68 10.66 13.22 15.86
N LEU A 69 10.02 13.51 17.00
CA LEU A 69 8.72 12.93 17.34
C LEU A 69 7.62 13.39 16.36
N SER A 70 7.58 14.68 16.03
CA SER A 70 6.62 15.23 15.07
C SER A 70 6.72 14.55 13.69
N ALA A 71 7.93 14.41 13.13
CA ALA A 71 8.15 13.74 11.86
C ALA A 71 7.80 12.25 11.93
N TYR A 72 8.07 11.61 13.07
CA TYR A 72 7.71 10.22 13.32
C TYR A 72 6.19 10.00 13.35
N GLU A 73 5.47 10.88 14.04
CA GLU A 73 4.01 10.88 14.12
C GLU A 73 3.37 11.16 12.76
N GLU A 74 3.96 12.05 11.96
CA GLU A 74 3.53 12.30 10.58
C GLU A 74 3.65 11.04 9.72
N ILE A 75 4.77 10.33 9.81
CA ILE A 75 4.95 9.06 9.09
C ILE A 75 3.90 8.05 9.55
N GLN A 76 3.80 7.81 10.87
CA GLN A 76 2.88 6.86 11.49
C GLN A 76 1.40 7.12 11.13
N GLY A 77 1.03 8.39 11.02
CA GLY A 77 -0.33 8.84 10.73
C GLY A 77 -0.57 9.08 9.23
N SER A 78 -0.27 10.29 8.77
CA SER A 78 -0.74 10.80 7.48
C SER A 78 -0.08 10.10 6.29
N GLN A 79 1.21 9.78 6.37
CA GLN A 79 1.93 9.19 5.25
C GLN A 79 1.51 7.73 5.01
N PHE A 80 1.45 6.90 6.05
CA PHE A 80 0.90 5.54 5.92
C PHE A 80 -0.55 5.56 5.41
N GLN A 81 -1.40 6.41 5.97
CA GLN A 81 -2.80 6.52 5.54
C GLN A 81 -2.92 6.89 4.05
N THR A 82 -2.09 7.81 3.58
CA THR A 82 -2.05 8.22 2.17
C THR A 82 -1.67 7.05 1.27
N VAL A 83 -0.63 6.29 1.63
CA VAL A 83 -0.16 5.13 0.86
C VAL A 83 -1.20 4.01 0.85
N PHE A 84 -1.83 3.69 1.99
CA PHE A 84 -2.89 2.70 2.05
C PHE A 84 -4.08 3.07 1.17
N SER A 85 -4.51 4.34 1.22
CA SER A 85 -5.59 4.84 0.37
C SER A 85 -5.26 4.71 -1.13
N ALA A 86 -4.01 4.98 -1.51
CA ALA A 86 -3.54 4.82 -2.89
C ALA A 86 -3.53 3.34 -3.33
N ILE A 87 -3.12 2.43 -2.45
CA ILE A 87 -3.16 0.98 -2.71
C ILE A 87 -4.59 0.51 -2.91
N ASP A 88 -5.52 0.88 -2.02
CA ASP A 88 -6.93 0.45 -2.10
C ASP A 88 -7.62 1.00 -3.36
N THR A 89 -7.30 2.23 -3.74
CA THR A 89 -7.73 2.83 -5.01
C THR A 89 -7.22 2.00 -6.19
N LYS A 90 -5.94 1.62 -6.19
CA LYS A 90 -5.35 0.83 -7.28
C LYS A 90 -5.91 -0.59 -7.36
N LYS A 91 -6.20 -1.21 -6.21
CA LYS A 91 -6.89 -2.51 -6.15
C LYS A 91 -8.28 -2.45 -6.76
N SER A 92 -9.05 -1.41 -6.43
CA SER A 92 -10.39 -1.19 -6.98
C SER A 92 -10.35 -1.08 -8.50
N GLN A 93 -9.41 -0.28 -9.04
CA GLN A 93 -9.19 -0.18 -10.49
C GLN A 93 -8.83 -1.52 -11.12
N LEU A 94 -7.92 -2.30 -10.50
CA LEU A 94 -7.54 -3.62 -11.04
C LEU A 94 -8.72 -4.61 -11.03
N HIS A 95 -9.60 -4.56 -10.03
CA HIS A 95 -10.80 -5.38 -10.01
C HIS A 95 -11.75 -5.06 -11.17
N GLU A 96 -11.94 -3.77 -11.47
CA GLU A 96 -12.74 -3.33 -12.62
C GLU A 96 -12.11 -3.77 -13.96
N GLU A 97 -10.79 -3.59 -14.11
CA GLU A 97 -10.05 -4.04 -15.29
C GLU A 97 -10.17 -5.56 -15.48
N ILE A 98 -10.03 -6.34 -14.40
CA ILE A 98 -10.19 -7.81 -14.42
C ILE A 98 -11.60 -8.18 -14.89
N ARG A 99 -12.64 -7.53 -14.35
CA ARG A 99 -14.03 -7.78 -14.73
C ARG A 99 -14.23 -7.52 -16.23
N SER A 100 -13.77 -6.37 -16.73
CA SER A 100 -13.89 -6.02 -18.14
C SER A 100 -13.18 -7.01 -19.07
N ILE A 101 -12.01 -7.52 -18.67
CA ILE A 101 -11.30 -8.56 -19.42
C ILE A 101 -12.10 -9.88 -19.45
N GLN A 102 -12.69 -10.28 -18.32
CA GLN A 102 -13.51 -11.48 -18.23
C GLN A 102 -14.78 -11.39 -19.09
N GLU A 103 -15.43 -10.23 -19.10
CA GLU A 103 -16.58 -9.95 -19.99
C GLU A 103 -16.17 -10.05 -21.46
N SER A 104 -15.00 -9.49 -21.83
CA SER A 104 -14.46 -9.56 -23.20
C SER A 104 -14.15 -11.00 -23.63
N ILE A 105 -13.57 -11.81 -22.74
CA ILE A 105 -13.32 -13.24 -22.97
C ILE A 105 -14.64 -13.97 -23.22
N SER A 106 -15.65 -13.74 -22.38
CA SER A 106 -16.95 -14.41 -22.47
C SER A 106 -17.66 -14.07 -23.79
N ALA A 107 -17.62 -12.80 -24.21
CA ALA A 107 -18.21 -12.35 -25.46
C ALA A 107 -17.54 -12.99 -26.68
N LEU A 108 -16.21 -13.10 -26.69
CA LEU A 108 -15.48 -13.75 -27.79
C LEU A 108 -15.77 -15.25 -27.87
N GLN A 109 -15.84 -15.94 -26.74
CA GLN A 109 -16.18 -17.37 -26.70
C GLN A 109 -17.59 -17.64 -27.24
N LEU A 110 -18.56 -16.80 -26.89
CA LEU A 110 -19.92 -16.92 -27.42
C LEU A 110 -19.95 -16.69 -28.94
N ALA A 111 -19.20 -15.72 -29.45
CA ALA A 111 -19.12 -15.46 -30.88
C ALA A 111 -18.44 -16.61 -31.66
N GLU A 112 -17.43 -17.25 -31.08
CA GLU A 112 -16.77 -18.43 -31.68
C GLU A 112 -17.74 -19.62 -31.77
N LEU A 113 -18.52 -19.89 -30.71
CA LEU A 113 -19.54 -20.94 -30.69
C LEU A 113 -20.64 -20.72 -31.74
N GLN A 114 -21.16 -19.50 -31.86
CA GLN A 114 -22.17 -19.15 -32.86
C GLN A 114 -21.65 -19.30 -34.30
N ASN A 115 -20.36 -19.08 -34.53
CA ASN A 115 -19.74 -19.26 -35.83
C ASN A 115 -19.45 -20.73 -36.15
N SER A 116 -19.25 -21.60 -35.14
CA SER A 116 -19.14 -23.04 -35.35
C SER A 116 -20.48 -23.72 -35.63
N ASP A 117 -21.57 -23.21 -35.06
CA ASP A 117 -22.92 -23.77 -35.29
C ASP A 117 -23.52 -23.41 -36.66
N ASN A 118 -22.99 -22.38 -37.32
CA ASN A 118 -23.43 -21.90 -38.64
C ASN A 118 -22.62 -22.45 -39.84
N ARG A 119 -21.72 -23.42 -39.62
CA ARG A 119 -20.91 -24.08 -40.67
C ARG A 119 -21.27 -25.55 -40.80
#